data_AF-F4RPS2-F1
#
_entry.id   AF-F4RPS2-F1
#
_cell.length_a   1.000
_cell.length_b   1.000
_cell.length_c   1.000
_cell.angle_alpha   90.00
_cell.angle_beta   90.00
_cell.angle_gamma   90.00
#
_symmetry.space_group_name_H-M   'P 1'
#
loop_
_entity.id
_entity.type
_entity.pdbx_description
1 polymer ?
#
loop_
_entity_poly.entity_id
_entity_poly.type
_entity_poly.pdbx_seq_one_letter_code
_entity_poly.pdbx_strand_id
1 'polypeptide(L)'
;MPPREVKKCTASSHGSPLSPTGVHPAGSNLCSGPPPVANNPAAASSGRHPSVESIIWSKVQSFSENDRIFLTRDFESVSKTPKKLEYYNIIYLFNPGTKSRPSHSKTELKDAFLREVRPLLSPFKPLDRKTTRPMLSKAIAKKAPDFKIPSSATIDDILIVYKFYVDKDLAIPVNNRFTRRP
;
A
#
# COMPACT_ATOMS: atom_id res chain seq x y z
N MET A 1 15.07 41.16 -37.22
CA MET A 1 13.85 41.93 -36.84
C MET A 1 12.75 40.94 -36.45
N PRO A 2 11.91 41.26 -35.44
CA PRO A 2 10.99 40.34 -34.73
C PRO A 2 9.58 40.28 -35.37
N PRO A 3 8.60 39.49 -34.85
CA PRO A 3 7.80 39.80 -33.62
C PRO A 3 7.71 38.56 -32.68
N ARG A 4 7.59 38.57 -31.33
CA ARG A 4 6.91 39.34 -30.27
C ARG A 4 5.38 39.22 -30.24
N GLU A 5 4.85 38.19 -29.56
CA GLU A 5 3.50 38.18 -28.93
C GLU A 5 3.52 37.30 -27.66
N VAL A 6 3.38 37.82 -26.42
CA VAL A 6 2.24 38.37 -25.64
C VAL A 6 1.62 37.31 -24.71
N LYS A 7 1.86 37.52 -23.41
CA LYS A 7 1.24 36.86 -22.25
C LYS A 7 -0.27 37.15 -22.19
N LYS A 8 -1.09 36.18 -21.78
CA LYS A 8 -2.41 36.46 -21.19
C LYS A 8 -2.67 35.56 -19.99
N CYS A 9 -2.59 36.16 -18.81
CA CYS A 9 -3.13 35.63 -17.57
C CYS A 9 -4.62 35.98 -17.51
N THR A 10 -5.48 35.03 -17.18
CA THR A 10 -6.85 35.30 -16.72
C THR A 10 -7.00 34.72 -15.32
N ALA A 11 -6.86 35.58 -14.33
CA ALA A 11 -7.40 35.37 -12.99
C ALA A 11 -8.92 35.53 -13.08
N SER A 12 -9.68 34.54 -12.60
CA SER A 12 -11.10 34.72 -12.32
C SER A 12 -11.28 34.73 -10.81
N SER A 13 -11.63 35.90 -10.31
CA SER A 13 -11.97 36.20 -8.92
C SER A 13 -13.48 36.49 -8.88
N HIS A 14 -14.22 35.64 -8.18
CA HIS A 14 -15.56 35.90 -7.65
C HIS A 14 -15.64 35.01 -6.40
N GLY A 15 -15.98 35.43 -5.18
CA GLY A 15 -16.67 36.62 -4.74
C GLY A 15 -17.83 36.20 -3.83
N SER A 16 -17.57 36.14 -2.52
CA SER A 16 -18.50 36.49 -1.41
C SER A 16 -19.65 35.52 -1.02
N PRO A 17 -20.39 35.76 0.09
CA PRO A 17 -19.97 35.94 1.48
C PRO A 17 -20.84 35.14 2.51
N LEU A 18 -20.51 35.30 3.79
CA LEU A 18 -21.14 34.76 5.01
C LEU A 18 -22.65 35.06 5.18
N SER A 19 -23.36 34.19 5.89
CA SER A 19 -24.58 34.51 6.67
C SER A 19 -24.92 33.46 7.76
N PRO A 20 -25.75 33.80 8.77
CA PRO A 20 -25.47 33.53 10.19
C PRO A 20 -26.45 32.56 10.93
N THR A 21 -26.05 32.27 12.17
CA THR A 21 -26.75 31.82 13.41
C THR A 21 -28.27 31.66 13.41
N GLY A 22 -28.77 30.57 14.03
CA GLY A 22 -30.19 30.41 14.37
C GLY A 22 -30.55 29.24 15.30
N VAL A 23 -30.35 29.44 16.61
CA VAL A 23 -31.23 29.16 17.78
C VAL A 23 -31.98 27.80 17.91
N HIS A 24 -31.80 27.17 19.08
CA HIS A 24 -32.54 26.02 19.64
C HIS A 24 -34.05 26.28 19.84
N PRO A 25 -34.86 25.21 19.99
CA PRO A 25 -35.57 25.10 21.28
C PRO A 25 -35.58 23.69 21.89
N ALA A 26 -35.85 23.71 23.19
CA ALA A 26 -35.87 22.61 24.13
C ALA A 26 -36.95 21.56 23.86
N GLY A 27 -36.62 20.30 24.13
CA GLY A 27 -37.55 19.19 24.28
C GLY A 27 -37.06 18.27 25.39
N SER A 28 -37.54 18.51 26.59
CA SER A 28 -37.38 17.66 27.77
C SER A 28 -38.16 16.36 27.61
N ASN A 29 -37.50 15.21 27.81
CA ASN A 29 -38.18 13.97 28.22
C ASN A 29 -37.31 13.22 29.23
N LEU A 30 -37.86 13.12 30.44
CA LEU A 30 -37.40 12.34 31.58
C LEU A 30 -37.97 10.90 31.50
N CYS A 31 -37.33 10.00 32.27
CA CYS A 31 -37.66 8.58 32.54
C CYS A 31 -37.22 7.59 31.43
N SER A 32 -36.44 6.52 31.66
CA SER A 32 -36.33 5.67 32.85
C SER A 32 -35.05 4.81 32.82
N GLY A 33 -34.34 4.72 33.95
CA GLY A 33 -33.61 3.55 34.47
C GLY A 33 -32.40 2.94 33.71
N PRO A 34 -31.17 3.00 34.26
CA PRO A 34 -30.12 2.05 33.94
C PRO A 34 -30.21 0.76 34.80
N PRO A 35 -30.05 -0.44 34.23
CA PRO A 35 -29.83 -1.65 35.02
C PRO A 35 -28.43 -1.66 35.67
N PRO A 36 -28.22 -2.44 36.74
CA PRO A 36 -26.99 -2.42 37.53
C PRO A 36 -25.77 -2.90 36.72
N VAL A 37 -24.70 -2.14 36.86
CA VAL A 37 -23.37 -2.37 36.30
C VAL A 37 -22.78 -3.65 36.89
N ALA A 38 -22.67 -4.70 36.06
CA ALA A 38 -21.78 -5.81 36.33
C ALA A 38 -20.33 -5.34 36.11
N ASN A 39 -19.57 -5.26 37.19
CA ASN A 39 -18.12 -5.03 37.17
C ASN A 39 -17.43 -6.20 36.47
N ASN A 40 -17.17 -6.06 35.16
CA ASN A 40 -16.20 -6.88 34.44
C ASN A 40 -14.84 -6.15 34.44
N PRO A 41 -13.81 -6.63 35.16
CA PRO A 41 -12.46 -6.13 35.01
C PRO A 41 -11.77 -6.88 33.86
N ALA A 42 -12.16 -6.62 32.61
CA ALA A 42 -11.49 -7.24 31.46
C ALA A 42 -11.72 -6.48 30.14
N ALA A 43 -11.40 -5.19 30.12
CA ALA A 43 -11.19 -4.48 28.86
C ALA A 43 -10.07 -3.45 29.04
N ALA A 44 -8.88 -3.93 29.40
CA ALA A 44 -7.68 -3.25 28.96
C ALA A 44 -7.62 -3.41 27.44
N SER A 45 -8.37 -2.57 26.72
CA SER A 45 -8.06 -2.18 25.35
C SER A 45 -6.71 -1.49 25.40
N SER A 46 -5.65 -2.31 25.53
CA SER A 46 -4.31 -1.90 25.17
C SER A 46 -4.47 -1.28 23.79
N GLY A 47 -4.28 0.04 23.70
CA GLY A 47 -4.18 0.76 22.45
C GLY A 47 -3.02 0.15 21.68
N ARG A 48 -3.25 -0.98 21.02
CA ARG A 48 -2.32 -1.59 20.09
C ARG A 48 -2.30 -0.61 18.93
N HIS A 49 -1.33 0.29 18.97
CA HIS A 49 -0.94 1.01 17.78
C HIS A 49 -0.76 -0.03 16.68
N PRO A 50 -1.49 0.07 15.56
CA PRO A 50 -1.28 -0.83 14.45
C PRO A 50 0.19 -0.76 14.06
N SER A 51 0.84 -1.92 13.95
CA SER A 51 2.23 -1.99 13.47
C SER A 51 2.33 -1.20 12.17
N VAL A 52 3.47 -0.52 11.96
CA VAL A 52 3.73 0.24 10.73
C VAL A 52 3.47 -0.62 9.49
N GLU A 53 3.84 -1.91 9.55
CA GLU A 53 3.56 -2.89 8.50
C GLU A 53 2.06 -3.10 8.26
N SER A 54 1.25 -3.12 9.32
CA SER A 54 -0.21 -3.25 9.21
C SER A 54 -0.82 -2.04 8.52
N ILE A 55 -0.32 -0.82 8.79
CA ILE A 55 -0.80 0.41 8.14
C ILE A 55 -0.43 0.39 6.65
N ILE A 56 0.81 -0.01 6.33
CA ILE A 56 1.27 -0.14 4.93
C ILE A 56 0.41 -1.20 4.22
N TRP A 57 0.17 -2.35 4.85
CA TRP A 57 -0.66 -3.41 4.29
C TRP A 57 -2.08 -2.96 3.99
N SER A 58 -2.73 -2.23 4.91
CA SER A 58 -4.07 -1.66 4.67
C SER A 58 -4.08 -0.73 3.46
N LYS A 59 -3.03 0.11 3.30
CA LYS A 59 -2.90 0.98 2.11
C LYS A 59 -2.70 0.16 0.83
N VAL A 60 -1.86 -0.87 0.85
CA VAL A 60 -1.63 -1.76 -0.30
C VAL A 60 -2.91 -2.49 -0.71
N GLN A 61 -3.73 -2.94 0.25
CA GLN A 61 -5.03 -3.56 -0.03
C GLN A 61 -6.03 -2.60 -0.67
N SER A 62 -5.93 -1.30 -0.38
CA SER A 62 -6.79 -0.26 -0.98
C SER A 62 -6.44 0.10 -2.43
N PHE A 63 -5.37 -0.47 -2.99
CA PHE A 63 -4.95 -0.18 -4.36
C PHE A 63 -5.99 -0.62 -5.38
N SER A 64 -6.28 0.27 -6.33
CA SER A 64 -7.07 -0.07 -7.51
C SER A 64 -6.32 -1.06 -8.40
N GLU A 65 -7.03 -1.72 -9.33
CA GLU A 65 -6.42 -2.63 -10.31
C GLU A 65 -5.24 -1.97 -11.05
N ASN A 66 -5.37 -0.67 -11.37
CA ASN A 66 -4.34 0.11 -12.05
C ASN A 66 -3.13 0.38 -11.15
N ASP A 67 -3.33 0.58 -9.84
CA ASP A 67 -2.25 0.86 -8.88
C ASP A 67 -1.45 -0.40 -8.50
N ARG A 68 -2.01 -1.59 -8.75
CA ARG A 68 -1.30 -2.86 -8.51
C ARG A 68 -0.05 -3.01 -9.39
N ILE A 69 0.05 -2.25 -10.49
CA ILE A 69 1.25 -2.19 -11.33
C ILE A 69 2.49 -1.71 -10.55
N PHE A 70 2.30 -0.93 -9.48
CA PHE A 70 3.37 -0.46 -8.62
C PHE A 70 3.89 -1.54 -7.66
N LEU A 71 3.16 -2.65 -7.52
CA LEU A 71 3.57 -3.83 -6.76
C LEU A 71 4.32 -4.84 -7.63
N THR A 72 4.34 -4.67 -8.96
CA THR A 72 5.05 -5.58 -9.87
C THR A 72 6.54 -5.61 -9.54
N ARG A 73 7.15 -6.80 -9.61
CA ARG A 73 8.58 -7.01 -9.32
C ARG A 73 9.46 -6.19 -10.28
N ASP A 74 9.19 -6.31 -11.56
CA ASP A 74 9.92 -5.65 -12.64
C ASP A 74 9.30 -4.28 -12.97
N PHE A 75 9.16 -3.45 -11.94
CA PHE A 75 8.51 -2.14 -12.06
C PHE A 75 9.09 -1.29 -13.19
N GLU A 76 10.40 -1.36 -13.46
CA GLU A 76 11.03 -0.60 -14.52
C GLU A 76 10.41 -0.86 -15.90
N SER A 77 10.07 -2.11 -16.19
CA SER A 77 9.44 -2.51 -17.45
C SER A 77 8.04 -1.88 -17.60
N VAL A 78 7.28 -1.85 -16.50
CA VAL A 78 5.90 -1.33 -16.46
C VAL A 78 5.82 0.16 -16.13
N SER A 79 6.94 0.81 -15.75
CA SER A 79 6.98 2.21 -15.29
C SER A 79 6.54 3.23 -16.35
N LYS A 80 6.49 2.83 -17.61
CA LYS A 80 5.99 3.64 -18.72
C LYS A 80 4.47 3.81 -18.66
N THR A 81 3.75 2.79 -18.19
CA THR A 81 2.28 2.72 -18.19
C THR A 81 1.63 3.73 -17.25
N PRO A 82 2.07 3.90 -15.98
CA PRO A 82 1.36 4.78 -15.06
C PRO A 82 1.45 6.26 -15.47
N LYS A 83 0.36 6.98 -15.25
CA LYS A 83 0.28 8.43 -15.47
C LYS A 83 1.04 9.17 -14.39
N LYS A 84 1.47 10.39 -14.70
CA LYS A 84 2.17 11.28 -13.77
C LYS A 84 1.44 11.45 -12.43
N LEU A 85 0.11 11.59 -12.50
CA LEU A 85 -0.74 11.78 -11.32
C LEU A 85 -0.79 10.54 -10.42
N GLU A 86 -0.72 9.33 -10.99
CA GLU A 86 -0.76 8.07 -10.23
C GLU A 86 0.49 7.92 -9.36
N TYR A 87 1.67 8.28 -9.88
CA TYR A 87 2.90 8.35 -9.08
C TYR A 87 2.73 9.30 -7.89
N TYR A 88 2.22 10.51 -8.12
CA TYR A 88 2.00 11.47 -7.04
C TYR A 88 1.02 10.94 -5.99
N ASN A 89 -0.12 10.38 -6.42
CA ASN A 89 -1.14 9.87 -5.52
C ASN A 89 -0.59 8.77 -4.61
N ILE A 90 0.19 7.83 -5.16
CA ILE A 90 0.82 6.78 -4.36
C ILE A 90 1.86 7.36 -3.41
N ILE A 91 2.74 8.27 -3.85
CA ILE A 91 3.73 8.88 -2.96
C ILE A 91 3.04 9.61 -1.81
N TYR A 92 2.01 10.39 -2.10
CA TYR A 92 1.24 11.12 -1.10
C TYR A 92 0.50 10.17 -0.13
N LEU A 93 -0.02 9.04 -0.64
CA LEU A 93 -0.69 8.03 0.17
C LEU A 93 0.25 7.42 1.23
N PHE A 94 1.52 7.16 0.90
CA PHE A 94 2.50 6.61 1.86
C PHE A 94 3.20 7.68 2.69
N ASN A 95 3.51 8.84 2.08
CA ASN A 95 4.21 9.95 2.71
C ASN A 95 3.49 11.28 2.41
N PRO A 96 2.50 11.68 3.23
CA PRO A 96 1.77 12.93 3.02
C PRO A 96 2.67 14.17 3.20
N GLY A 97 3.78 14.04 3.92
CA GLY A 97 4.80 15.09 4.08
C GLY A 97 5.80 15.19 2.92
N THR A 98 5.57 14.49 1.80
CA THR A 98 6.47 14.52 0.65
C THR A 98 6.62 15.93 0.07
N LYS A 99 7.82 16.24 -0.42
CA LYS A 99 8.08 17.47 -1.19
C LYS A 99 7.61 17.35 -2.64
N SER A 100 7.29 16.15 -3.09
CA SER A 100 6.76 15.90 -4.43
C SER A 100 5.45 16.66 -4.63
N ARG A 101 5.25 17.22 -5.83
CA ARG A 101 4.05 17.96 -6.22
C ARG A 101 3.52 17.43 -7.56
N PRO A 102 2.20 17.54 -7.84
CA PRO A 102 1.65 17.16 -9.14
C PRO A 102 2.25 17.94 -10.32
N SER A 103 2.84 19.11 -10.06
CA SER A 103 3.54 19.92 -11.06
C SER A 103 4.89 19.35 -11.49
N HIS A 104 5.55 18.55 -10.66
CA HIS A 104 6.87 17.96 -10.94
C HIS A 104 6.85 17.08 -12.20
N SER A 105 8.03 16.83 -12.75
CA SER A 105 8.19 15.95 -13.91
C SER A 105 7.87 14.49 -13.54
N LYS A 106 7.45 13.68 -14.53
CA LYS A 106 7.19 12.24 -14.29
C LYS A 106 8.43 11.52 -13.79
N THR A 107 9.61 11.92 -14.26
CA THR A 107 10.90 11.36 -13.86
C THR A 107 11.19 11.63 -12.39
N GLU A 108 11.04 12.88 -11.93
CA GLU A 108 11.20 13.23 -10.51
C GLU A 108 10.24 12.47 -9.59
N LEU A 109 8.97 12.35 -10.00
CA LEU A 109 7.99 11.58 -9.23
C LEU A 109 8.34 10.08 -9.21
N LYS A 110 8.80 9.53 -10.33
CA LYS A 110 9.26 8.14 -10.38
C LYS A 110 10.46 7.92 -9.45
N ASP A 111 11.42 8.83 -9.45
CA ASP A 111 12.61 8.72 -8.59
C ASP A 111 12.24 8.84 -7.12
N ALA A 112 11.35 9.79 -6.77
CA ALA A 112 10.82 9.91 -5.42
C ALA A 112 10.06 8.65 -4.98
N PHE A 113 9.25 8.05 -5.86
CA PHE A 113 8.58 6.78 -5.61
C PHE A 113 9.60 5.65 -5.34
N LEU A 114 10.62 5.51 -6.19
CA LEU A 114 11.66 4.49 -6.05
C LEU A 114 12.48 4.64 -4.77
N ARG A 115 12.70 5.89 -4.32
CA ARG A 115 13.46 6.17 -3.12
C ARG A 115 12.65 6.00 -1.83
N GLU A 116 11.42 6.52 -1.80
CA GLU A 116 10.66 6.66 -0.55
C GLU A 116 9.62 5.55 -0.38
N VAL A 117 8.94 5.15 -1.46
CA VAL A 117 7.79 4.24 -1.38
C VAL A 117 8.18 2.81 -1.71
N ARG A 118 9.04 2.62 -2.72
CA ARG A 118 9.40 1.29 -3.21
C ARG A 118 10.00 0.37 -2.14
N PRO A 119 10.87 0.84 -1.21
CA PRO A 119 11.36 0.01 -0.12
C PRO A 119 10.22 -0.48 0.80
N LEU A 120 9.24 0.39 1.07
CA LEU A 120 8.07 0.08 1.90
C LEU A 120 7.16 -0.97 1.27
N LEU A 121 7.09 -0.99 -0.07
CA LEU A 121 6.28 -1.96 -0.83
C LEU A 121 7.00 -3.28 -1.09
N SER A 122 8.32 -3.36 -0.92
CA SER A 122 9.09 -4.57 -1.23
C SER A 122 8.60 -5.84 -0.55
N PRO A 123 8.30 -5.86 0.77
CA PRO A 123 7.84 -7.07 1.45
C PRO A 123 6.41 -7.49 1.05
N PHE A 124 5.63 -6.58 0.46
CA PHE A 124 4.22 -6.82 0.11
C PHE A 124 4.01 -7.23 -1.34
N LYS A 125 5.09 -7.55 -2.06
CA LYS A 125 5.01 -8.04 -3.44
C LYS A 125 4.43 -9.45 -3.43
N PRO A 126 3.21 -9.66 -3.92
CA PRO A 126 2.67 -11.00 -4.01
C PRO A 126 3.52 -11.78 -5.02
N LEU A 127 3.93 -12.99 -4.64
CA LEU A 127 4.38 -13.95 -5.63
C LEU A 127 3.22 -14.19 -6.58
N ASP A 128 3.46 -14.09 -7.89
CA ASP A 128 2.38 -14.19 -8.88
C ASP A 128 1.60 -15.49 -8.64
N ARG A 129 0.26 -15.44 -8.65
CA ARG A 129 -0.58 -16.64 -8.50
C ARG A 129 -0.28 -17.68 -9.57
N LYS A 130 0.29 -17.27 -10.71
CA LYS A 130 0.71 -18.14 -11.79
C LYS A 130 2.08 -18.78 -11.56
N THR A 131 2.76 -18.46 -10.46
CA THR A 131 4.08 -19.02 -10.18
C THR A 131 3.94 -20.51 -9.87
N THR A 132 4.40 -21.33 -10.80
CA THR A 132 4.33 -22.78 -10.69
C THR A 132 5.60 -23.35 -10.08
N ARG A 133 5.50 -24.55 -9.49
CA ARG A 133 6.64 -25.32 -8.99
C ARG A 133 7.83 -25.35 -9.96
N PRO A 134 7.69 -25.72 -11.24
CA PRO A 134 8.81 -25.75 -12.19
C PRO A 134 9.45 -24.36 -12.41
N MET A 135 8.67 -23.26 -12.37
CA MET A 135 9.25 -21.92 -12.46
C MET A 135 10.15 -21.61 -11.26
N LEU A 136 9.70 -21.95 -10.05
CA LEU A 136 10.48 -21.76 -8.83
C LEU A 136 11.73 -22.63 -8.85
N SER A 137 11.60 -23.92 -9.15
CA SER A 137 12.74 -24.85 -9.26
C SER A 137 13.76 -24.38 -10.28
N LYS A 138 13.32 -23.91 -11.46
CA LYS A 138 14.21 -23.37 -12.49
C LYS A 138 14.95 -22.11 -12.02
N ALA A 139 14.28 -21.22 -11.31
CA ALA A 139 14.90 -20.01 -10.75
C ALA A 139 15.92 -20.34 -9.66
N ILE A 140 15.62 -21.31 -8.78
CA ILE A 140 16.55 -21.81 -7.77
C ILE A 140 17.76 -22.45 -8.43
N ALA A 141 17.57 -23.37 -9.38
CA ALA A 141 18.68 -24.03 -10.09
C ALA A 141 19.59 -23.03 -10.82
N LYS A 142 19.04 -21.91 -11.32
CA LYS A 142 19.82 -20.83 -11.95
C LYS A 142 20.70 -20.08 -10.94
N LYS A 143 20.26 -19.93 -9.69
CA LYS A 143 20.98 -19.17 -8.65
C LYS A 143 21.87 -20.05 -7.77
N ALA A 144 21.47 -21.29 -7.53
CA ALA A 144 22.14 -22.29 -6.70
C ALA A 144 22.11 -23.65 -7.44
N PRO A 145 23.02 -23.86 -8.43
CA PRO A 145 23.02 -25.06 -9.25
C PRO A 145 23.34 -26.34 -8.45
N ASP A 146 24.06 -26.21 -7.34
CA ASP A 146 24.45 -27.34 -6.48
C ASP A 146 23.30 -27.83 -5.59
N PHE A 147 22.24 -27.03 -5.43
CA PHE A 147 21.12 -27.36 -4.57
C PHE A 147 20.14 -28.31 -5.27
N LYS A 148 19.99 -29.53 -4.75
CA LYS A 148 19.05 -30.54 -5.27
C LYS A 148 17.72 -30.48 -4.52
N ILE A 149 16.66 -30.06 -5.22
CA ILE A 149 15.29 -30.07 -4.69
C ILE A 149 14.74 -31.50 -4.78
N PRO A 150 14.29 -32.13 -3.67
CA PRO A 150 13.71 -33.46 -3.72
C PRO A 150 12.36 -33.43 -4.48
N SER A 151 12.09 -34.50 -5.24
CA SER A 151 10.82 -34.66 -5.99
C SER A 151 9.59 -34.62 -5.06
N SER A 152 9.73 -35.11 -3.83
CA SER A 152 8.68 -35.09 -2.81
C SER A 152 8.46 -33.72 -2.15
N ALA A 153 9.32 -32.71 -2.39
CA ALA A 153 9.18 -31.39 -1.77
C ALA A 153 7.81 -30.76 -2.07
N THR A 154 7.20 -30.16 -1.07
CA THR A 154 5.95 -29.41 -1.26
C THR A 154 6.23 -28.06 -1.92
N ILE A 155 5.17 -27.37 -2.37
CA ILE A 155 5.30 -25.99 -2.88
C ILE A 155 5.85 -25.07 -1.77
N ASP A 156 5.41 -25.25 -0.53
CA ASP A 156 5.84 -24.40 0.60
C ASP A 156 7.34 -24.57 0.87
N ASP A 157 7.88 -25.80 0.84
CA ASP A 157 9.31 -26.06 0.98
C ASP A 157 10.11 -25.35 -0.12
N ILE A 158 9.61 -25.40 -1.36
CA ILE A 158 10.25 -24.76 -2.51
C ILE A 158 10.19 -23.24 -2.38
N LEU A 159 9.11 -22.68 -1.83
CA LEU A 159 9.02 -21.24 -1.55
C LEU A 159 10.03 -20.81 -0.49
N ILE A 160 10.24 -21.60 0.56
CA ILE A 160 11.24 -21.33 1.60
C ILE A 160 12.64 -21.32 0.99
N VAL A 161 12.97 -22.32 0.17
CA VAL A 161 14.25 -22.40 -0.54
C VAL A 161 14.40 -21.23 -1.52
N TYR A 162 13.35 -20.90 -2.27
CA TYR A 162 13.35 -19.76 -3.19
C TYR A 162 13.61 -18.45 -2.44
N LYS A 163 12.97 -18.25 -1.30
CA LYS A 163 13.24 -17.09 -0.44
C LYS A 163 14.71 -17.04 -0.02
N PHE A 164 15.30 -18.17 0.35
CA PHE A 164 16.69 -18.19 0.81
C PHE A 164 17.70 -17.86 -0.31
N TYR A 165 17.57 -18.47 -1.49
CA TYR A 165 18.56 -18.38 -2.56
C TYR A 165 18.27 -17.31 -3.62
N VAL A 166 17.01 -16.98 -3.85
CA VAL A 166 16.59 -16.10 -4.97
C VAL A 166 16.07 -14.76 -4.46
N ASP A 167 15.25 -14.76 -3.40
CA ASP A 167 14.56 -13.54 -2.94
C ASP A 167 14.38 -13.50 -1.41
N LYS A 168 15.38 -12.98 -0.71
CA LYS A 168 15.42 -12.94 0.76
C LYS A 168 14.26 -12.13 1.36
N ASP A 169 13.76 -11.17 0.61
CA ASP A 169 12.69 -10.26 1.04
C ASP A 169 11.29 -10.82 0.74
N LEU A 170 11.20 -12.03 0.19
CA LEU A 170 9.90 -12.63 -0.11
C LEU A 170 9.13 -12.91 1.18
N ALA A 171 7.97 -12.27 1.33
CA ALA A 171 7.03 -12.59 2.38
C ALA A 171 6.27 -13.87 2.02
N ILE A 172 6.60 -14.97 2.70
CA ILE A 172 5.85 -16.22 2.58
C ILE A 172 4.74 -16.15 3.63
N PRO A 173 3.46 -16.20 3.23
CA PRO A 173 2.37 -16.25 4.18
C PRO A 173 2.50 -17.52 5.03
N VAL A 174 2.39 -17.37 6.36
CA VAL A 174 2.40 -18.52 7.27
C VAL A 174 1.21 -19.41 6.90
N ASN A 175 1.49 -20.67 6.57
CA ASN A 175 0.45 -21.62 6.20
C ASN A 175 -0.38 -21.97 7.44
N ASN A 176 -1.46 -21.23 7.66
CA ASN A 176 -2.34 -21.42 8.81
C ASN A 176 -3.31 -22.61 8.65
N ARG A 177 -3.19 -23.40 7.58
CA ARG A 177 -4.08 -24.53 7.32
C ARG A 177 -4.04 -25.58 8.42
N PHE A 178 -2.90 -25.72 9.11
CA PHE A 178 -2.70 -26.69 10.19
C PHE A 178 -2.73 -26.07 11.58
N THR A 179 -2.77 -24.74 11.70
CA THR A 179 -2.78 -24.05 13.00
C THR A 179 -4.19 -23.73 13.48
N ARG A 180 -5.21 -23.84 12.62
CA ARG A 180 -6.61 -23.72 13.04
C ARG A 180 -7.07 -25.03 13.68
N ARG A 181 -7.62 -24.94 14.90
CA ARG A 181 -8.32 -26.07 15.53
C ARG A 181 -9.49 -26.48 14.61
N PRO A 182 -9.72 -27.80 14.41
CA PRO A 182 -10.83 -28.31 13.61
C PRO A 182 -12.20 -27.79 14.07
#